data_AF-A0A162T269-F1
#
_entry.id   AF-A0A162T269-F1
#
_cell.length_a   1.000
_cell.length_b   1.000
_cell.length_c   1.000
_cell.angle_alpha   90.00
_cell.angle_beta   90.00
_cell.angle_gamma   90.00
#
_symmetry.space_group_name_H-M   'P 1'
#
loop_
_entity.id
_entity.type
_entity.pdbx_description
1 polymer ?
#
loop_
_entity_poly.entity_id
_entity_poly.type
_entity_poly.pdbx_seq_one_letter_code
_entity_poly.pdbx_strand_id
1 'polypeptide(L)' 'MSRFDSLDPEQLSVIANIIAISLAKGKDSNEISMLSNLLSSVGSLLELIATQQENLESAKEKQQQIKDLKKQIKRLEN' A
#
# COMPACT_ATOMS: atom_id res chain seq x y z
N MET A 1 -7.74 3.50 8.69
CA MET A 1 -6.91 2.51 9.40
C MET A 1 -7.84 1.44 9.92
N SER A 2 -7.53 0.21 9.53
CA SER A 2 -8.48 -0.79 8.99
C SER A 2 -8.69 -1.93 10.00
N ARG A 3 -9.66 -2.81 9.74
CA ARG A 3 -10.08 -3.92 10.61
C ARG A 3 -8.97 -4.93 10.97
N PHE A 4 -7.77 -4.78 10.43
CA PHE A 4 -6.62 -5.63 10.71
C PHE A 4 -5.72 -5.08 11.83
N ASP A 5 -5.86 -3.81 12.22
CA ASP A 5 -5.05 -3.19 13.27
C ASP A 5 -5.31 -3.81 14.66
N SER A 6 -6.41 -4.56 14.81
CA SER A 6 -6.77 -5.27 16.04
C SER A 6 -6.20 -6.69 16.12
N LEU A 7 -5.53 -7.17 15.07
CA LEU A 7 -4.94 -8.52 15.04
C LEU A 7 -3.44 -8.44 15.30
N ASP A 8 -2.95 -9.31 16.18
CA ASP A 8 -1.52 -9.46 16.38
C ASP A 8 -0.85 -10.23 15.21
N PRO A 9 0.48 -10.19 15.09
CA PRO A 9 1.19 -10.88 14.02
C PRO A 9 0.95 -12.40 13.95
N GLU A 10 0.68 -13.04 15.09
CA GLU A 10 0.43 -14.49 15.17
C GLU A 10 -0.94 -14.81 14.59
N GLN A 11 -1.96 -14.04 14.94
CA GLN A 11 -3.31 -14.13 14.38
C GLN A 11 -3.32 -13.89 12.88
N LEU A 12 -2.57 -12.89 12.41
CA LEU A 12 -2.41 -12.63 10.97
C LEU A 12 -1.74 -13.81 10.25
N SER A 13 -0.72 -14.41 10.85
CA SER A 13 -0.06 -15.60 10.31
C SER A 13 -1.01 -16.79 10.22
N VAL A 14 -1.85 -17.03 11.22
CA VAL A 14 -2.85 -18.10 11.17
C VAL A 14 -3.83 -17.88 10.02
N ILE A 15 -4.34 -16.66 9.84
CA ILE A 15 -5.26 -16.32 8.75
C ILE A 15 -4.59 -16.52 7.38
N ALA A 16 -3.35 -16.05 7.23
CA ALA A 16 -2.59 -16.22 5.99
C ALA A 16 -2.42 -17.70 5.62
N ASN A 17 -2.11 -18.56 6.61
CA ASN A 17 -2.02 -20.00 6.41
C ASN A 17 -3.35 -20.62 5.98
N ILE A 18 -4.46 -20.25 6.63
CA ILE A 18 -5.80 -20.74 6.27
C ILE A 18 -6.13 -20.39 4.81
N ILE A 19 -5.85 -19.15 4.39
CA ILE A 19 -6.06 -18.70 3.01
C ILE A 19 -5.20 -19.51 2.04
N ALA A 20 -3.89 -19.62 2.31
CA ALA A 20 -2.96 -20.33 1.44
C ALA A 20 -3.34 -21.82 1.25
N ILE A 21 -3.64 -22.52 2.35
CA ILE A 21 -4.07 -23.92 2.32
C ILE A 21 -5.39 -24.07 1.53
N SER A 22 -6.34 -23.17 1.75
CA SER A 22 -7.64 -23.21 1.07
C SER A 22 -7.50 -22.98 -0.44
N LEU A 23 -6.63 -22.05 -0.84
CA LEU A 23 -6.36 -21.76 -2.25
C LEU A 23 -5.60 -22.90 -2.95
N ALA A 24 -4.71 -23.60 -2.24
CA ALA A 24 -3.91 -24.70 -2.78
C ALA A 24 -4.67 -26.04 -2.84
N LYS A 25 -5.78 -26.18 -2.10
CA LYS A 25 -6.48 -27.47 -1.96
C LYS A 25 -6.96 -28.01 -3.31
N GLY A 26 -6.54 -29.23 -3.63
CA GLY A 26 -6.95 -29.95 -4.85
C GLY A 26 -6.26 -29.45 -6.12
N LYS A 27 -5.25 -28.60 -6.00
CA LYS A 27 -4.46 -28.07 -7.12
C LYS A 27 -3.13 -28.76 -7.25
N ASP A 28 -2.63 -28.85 -8.48
CA ASP A 28 -1.26 -29.28 -8.72
C ASP A 28 -0.23 -28.15 -8.54
N SER A 29 1.06 -28.49 -8.62
CA SER A 29 2.15 -27.53 -8.44
C SER A 29 2.17 -26.40 -9.47
N ASN A 30 1.72 -26.66 -10.70
CA ASN A 30 1.68 -25.64 -11.75
C ASN A 30 0.57 -24.63 -11.47
N GLU A 31 -0.62 -25.10 -11.11
CA GLU A 31 -1.75 -24.25 -10.73
C GLU A 31 -1.42 -23.40 -9.49
N ILE A 32 -0.79 -23.98 -8.46
CA ILE A 32 -0.34 -23.26 -7.27
C ILE A 32 0.67 -22.18 -7.64
N SER A 33 1.64 -22.48 -8.51
CA SER A 33 2.64 -21.51 -8.98
C SER A 33 2.00 -20.34 -9.72
N MET A 34 1.05 -20.60 -10.61
CA MET A 34 0.30 -19.56 -11.31
C MET A 34 -0.49 -18.66 -10.35
N LEU A 35 -1.17 -19.24 -9.36
CA LEU A 35 -1.89 -18.48 -8.33
C LEU A 35 -0.94 -17.63 -7.48
N SER A 36 0.20 -18.19 -7.09
CA SER A 36 1.22 -17.46 -6.34
C SER A 36 1.74 -16.25 -7.12
N ASN A 37 2.01 -16.40 -8.41
CA ASN A 37 2.45 -15.31 -9.27
C ASN A 37 1.37 -14.21 -9.41
N LEU A 38 0.11 -14.61 -9.53
CA LEU A 38 -1.02 -13.68 -9.55
C LEU A 38 -1.10 -12.88 -8.24
N LEU A 39 -1.09 -13.55 -7.09
CA LEU A 39 -1.17 -12.89 -5.77
C LEU A 39 0.02 -11.97 -5.53
N SER A 40 1.23 -12.39 -5.91
CA SER A 40 2.44 -11.56 -5.82
C SER A 40 2.30 -10.29 -6.66
N SER A 41 1.81 -10.42 -7.90
CA SER A 41 1.60 -9.28 -8.80
C SER A 41 0.56 -8.30 -8.24
N VAL A 42 -0.53 -8.80 -7.67
CA VAL A 42 -1.55 -7.97 -7.00
C VAL A 42 -0.93 -7.24 -5.81
N GLY A 43 -0.14 -7.93 -4.98
CA GLY A 43 0.57 -7.32 -3.85
C GLY A 43 1.48 -6.17 -4.28
N SER A 44 2.32 -6.38 -5.29
CA SER A 44 3.21 -5.35 -5.83
C SER A 44 2.44 -4.15 -6.42
N LEU A 45 1.30 -4.38 -7.06
CA LEU A 45 0.46 -3.29 -7.57
C LEU A 45 -0.16 -2.47 -6.45
N LEU A 46 -0.61 -3.10 -5.36
CA LEU A 46 -1.14 -2.40 -4.19
C LEU A 46 -0.05 -1.55 -3.53
N GLU A 47 1.16 -2.08 -3.37
CA GLU A 47 2.31 -1.35 -2.85
C GLU A 47 2.68 -0.15 -3.72
N LEU A 48 2.69 -0.33 -5.05
CA LEU A 48 2.92 0.75 -6.01
C LEU A 48 1.86 1.85 -5.89
N ILE A 49 0.59 1.48 -5.78
CA ILE A 49 -0.51 2.45 -5.63
C ILE A 49 -0.35 3.24 -4.32
N ALA A 50 -0.06 2.57 -3.20
CA ALA A 50 0.17 3.22 -1.91
C ALA A 50 1.33 4.23 -2.00
N THR A 51 2.46 3.80 -2.58
CA THR A 51 3.63 4.66 -2.81
C THR A 51 3.29 5.87 -3.69
N GLN A 52 2.50 5.67 -4.74
CA GLN A 52 2.07 6.77 -5.61
C GLN A 52 1.13 7.75 -4.88
N GLN A 53 0.24 7.27 -4.01
CA GLN A 53 -0.61 8.13 -3.20
C GLN A 53 0.20 8.99 -2.22
N GLU A 54 1.17 8.40 -1.53
CA GLU A 54 2.09 9.13 -0.63
C GLU A 54 2.90 10.19 -1.39
N ASN A 55 3.43 9.83 -2.56
CA ASN A 55 4.17 10.76 -3.40
C ASN A 55 3.31 11.95 -3.88
N LEU A 56 2.06 11.69 -4.27
CA LEU A 56 1.12 12.74 -4.66
C LEU A 56 0.80 13.68 -3.50
N GLU A 57 0.61 13.14 -2.29
CA GLU A 57 0.34 13.96 -1.11
C GLU A 57 1.55 14.83 -0.75
N SER A 58 2.76 14.25 -0.74
CA SER A 58 4.00 15.00 -0.55
C SER A 58 4.18 16.11 -1.60
N ALA A 59 3.80 15.86 -2.86
CA ALA A 59 3.86 16.86 -3.91
C ALA A 59 2.88 18.03 -3.65
N LYS A 60 1.66 17.76 -3.18
CA LYS A 60 0.69 18.81 -2.81
C LYS A 60 1.19 19.64 -1.63
N GLU A 61 1.73 19.00 -0.59
CA GLU A 61 2.30 19.69 0.56
C GLU A 61 3.41 20.66 0.15
N LYS A 62 4.33 20.22 -0.71
CA LYS A 62 5.39 21.07 -1.27
C LYS A 62 4.83 22.25 -2.07
N GLN A 63 3.80 22.03 -2.89
CA GLN A 63 3.13 23.12 -3.62
C GLN A 63 2.50 24.14 -2.67
N GLN A 64 1.87 23.67 -1.59
CA GLN A 64 1.28 24.55 -0.59
C GLN A 64 2.36 25.37 0.15
N GLN A 65 3.48 24.74 0.52
CA GLN A 65 4.63 25.44 1.12
C GLN A 65 5.17 26.54 0.18
N ILE A 66 5.32 26.26 -1.12
CA ILE A 66 5.75 27.26 -2.11
C ILE A 66 4.76 28.43 -2.16
N LYS A 67 3.46 28.16 -2.14
CA LYS A 67 2.42 29.18 -2.16
C LYS A 67 2.49 30.09 -0.92
N ASP A 68 2.72 29.52 0.25
CA ASP A 68 2.80 30.28 1.48
C ASP A 68 4.10 31.08 1.60
N LEU A 69 5.23 30.53 1.13
CA LEU A 69 6.49 31.28 1.01
C LEU A 69 6.34 32.48 0.08
N LYS A 70 5.68 32.33 -1.08
CA LYS A 70 5.40 33.44 -2.00
C LYS A 70 4.58 34.56 -1.34
N LYS A 71 3.60 34.21 -0.50
CA LYS A 71 2.82 35.20 0.25
C LYS A 71 3.69 35.93 1.28
N GLN A 72 4.58 35.22 1.96
CA GLN A 72 5.48 35.82 2.96
C GLN A 72 6.44 36.81 2.32
N ILE A 73 7.07 36.45 1.19
CA ILE A 73 7.94 37.35 0.42
C ILE A 73 7.19 38.62 0.04
N LYS A 74 5.98 38.48 -0.54
CA LYS A 74 5.16 39.64 -0.91
C LYS A 74 4.84 40.57 0.28
N ARG A 75 4.68 40.03 1.49
CA ARG A 75 4.45 40.84 2.70
C ARG A 75 5.69 41.58 3.18
N LEU A 76 6.88 41.10 2.85
CA LEU A 76 8.15 41.74 3.19
C LEU A 76 8.54 42.83 2.19
N GLU A 77 8.02 42.76 0.96
CA GLU A 77 8.24 43.73 -0.11
C GLU A 77 7.27 44.93 -0.09
N ASN A 78 6.22 44.89 0.73
CA ASN A 78 5.26 45.99 0.93
C ASN A 78 5.39 46.56 2.34
#